data_AF-A0A969MPR4-F1
#
_entry.id   AF-A0A969MPR4-F1
#
_cell.length_a   1.000
_cell.length_b   1.000
_cell.length_c   1.000
_cell.angle_alpha   90.00
_cell.angle_beta   90.00
_cell.angle_gamma   90.00
#
_symmetry.space_group_name_H-M   'P 1'
#
loop_
_entity.id
_entity.type
_entity.pdbx_description
1 polymer ?
#
loop_
_entity_poly.entity_id
_entity_poly.type
_entity_poly.pdbx_seq_one_letter_code
_entity_poly.pdbx_strand_id
1 'polypeptide(L)'
;MSNKQMNIIKRLNDNESLLDVMIQIEDYLDSVDIYAFANWMDGELVSGPYVKKYWIIITLKYPHQQMPDPDGGLRLMKYGSMVKFEKAFEEVPVEVDDPSEDLDPNTGRPKLKKEPIWLIHLKIPRKFVEALNIEGLDLFDGETEELEQITAPTTETLADENNAPAEIEV
;
A
#
# COMPACT_ATOMS: atom_id res chain seq x y z
N MET A 1 -13.61 6.49 11.15
CA MET A 1 -12.76 6.86 9.99
C MET A 1 -11.62 7.74 10.47
N SER A 2 -10.39 7.36 10.16
CA SER A 2 -9.20 8.17 10.47
C SER A 2 -9.25 9.51 9.71
N ASN A 3 -8.81 10.61 10.33
CA ASN A 3 -8.76 11.94 9.69
C ASN A 3 -8.03 11.90 8.34
N LYS A 4 -7.09 10.97 8.17
CA LYS A 4 -6.33 10.78 6.92
C LYS A 4 -7.19 10.26 5.77
N GLN A 5 -8.03 9.23 6.00
CA GLN A 5 -8.93 8.67 4.98
C GLN A 5 -9.97 9.69 4.51
N MET A 6 -10.53 10.46 5.45
CA MET A 6 -11.50 11.51 5.15
C MET A 6 -10.90 12.57 4.20
N ASN A 7 -9.63 12.95 4.44
CA ASN A 7 -8.94 13.91 3.59
C ASN A 7 -8.68 13.38 2.18
N ILE A 8 -8.45 12.07 2.01
CA ILE A 8 -8.27 11.45 0.69
C ILE A 8 -9.57 11.50 -0.10
N ILE A 9 -10.69 11.09 0.51
CA ILE A 9 -12.01 11.14 -0.14
C ILE A 9 -12.35 12.57 -0.56
N LYS A 10 -12.12 13.53 0.33
CA LYS A 10 -12.34 14.95 0.02
C LYS A 10 -11.48 15.41 -1.16
N ARG A 11 -10.19 15.07 -1.16
CA ARG A 11 -9.25 15.42 -2.25
C ARG A 11 -9.67 14.82 -3.59
N LEU A 12 -10.14 13.57 -3.60
CA LEU A 12 -10.62 12.90 -4.81
C LEU A 12 -11.92 13.52 -5.33
N ASN A 13 -12.85 13.85 -4.43
CA ASN A 13 -14.13 14.44 -4.80
C ASN A 13 -14.00 15.90 -5.26
N ASP A 14 -13.07 16.66 -4.67
CA ASP A 14 -12.84 18.06 -5.00
C ASP A 14 -12.08 18.22 -6.35
N ASN A 15 -11.55 17.13 -6.92
CA ASN A 15 -10.77 17.15 -8.16
C ASN A 15 -11.17 16.01 -9.11
N GLU A 16 -12.05 16.31 -10.06
CA GLU A 16 -12.56 15.37 -11.07
C GLU A 16 -11.42 14.63 -11.80
N SER A 17 -10.32 15.31 -12.13
CA SER A 17 -9.19 14.68 -12.81
C SER A 17 -8.46 13.61 -11.98
N LEU A 18 -8.43 13.74 -10.65
CA LEU A 18 -7.85 12.72 -9.77
C LEU A 18 -8.78 11.52 -9.62
N LEU A 19 -10.10 11.75 -9.65
CA LEU A 19 -11.09 10.67 -9.66
C LEU A 19 -10.98 9.87 -10.96
N ASP A 20 -10.87 10.54 -12.11
CA ASP A 20 -10.65 9.89 -13.41
C ASP A 20 -9.37 9.05 -13.40
N VAL A 21 -8.28 9.55 -12.79
CA VAL A 21 -7.05 8.78 -12.61
C VAL A 21 -7.28 7.53 -11.75
N MET A 22 -8.05 7.62 -10.67
CA MET A 22 -8.37 6.46 -9.83
C MET A 22 -9.21 5.42 -10.58
N ILE A 23 -10.18 5.85 -11.38
CA ILE A 23 -11.00 4.96 -12.20
C ILE A 23 -10.11 4.18 -13.19
N GLN A 24 -9.18 4.87 -13.86
CA GLN A 24 -8.27 4.19 -14.79
C GLN A 24 -7.26 3.26 -14.11
N ILE A 25 -6.87 3.56 -12.87
CA ILE A 25 -6.07 2.61 -12.08
C ILE A 25 -6.88 1.33 -11.85
N GLU A 26 -8.17 1.46 -11.53
CA GLU A 26 -9.08 0.33 -11.34
C GLU A 26 -9.23 -0.47 -12.65
N ASP A 27 -9.49 0.20 -13.77
CA ASP A 27 -9.52 -0.43 -15.10
C ASP A 27 -8.21 -1.16 -15.43
N TYR A 28 -7.06 -0.57 -15.09
CA TYR A 28 -5.75 -1.20 -15.29
C TYR A 28 -5.62 -2.47 -14.45
N LEU A 29 -5.98 -2.42 -13.17
CA LEU A 29 -5.94 -3.57 -12.26
C LEU A 29 -6.84 -4.71 -12.75
N ASP A 30 -8.04 -4.41 -13.23
CA ASP A 30 -8.94 -5.39 -13.83
C ASP A 30 -8.37 -5.96 -15.13
N SER A 31 -7.83 -5.11 -16.01
CA SER A 31 -7.27 -5.52 -17.31
C SER A 31 -6.09 -6.50 -17.20
N VAL A 32 -5.37 -6.46 -16.06
CA VAL A 32 -4.29 -7.40 -15.77
C VAL A 32 -4.76 -8.57 -14.92
N ASP A 33 -6.06 -8.86 -14.84
CA ASP A 33 -6.68 -9.94 -14.07
C ASP A 33 -6.19 -10.02 -12.61
N ILE A 34 -5.94 -8.88 -11.95
CA ILE A 34 -5.40 -8.92 -10.58
C ILE A 34 -6.39 -9.53 -9.59
N TYR A 35 -7.69 -9.34 -9.84
CA TYR A 35 -8.75 -9.82 -8.96
C TYR A 35 -8.99 -11.34 -9.06
N ALA A 36 -8.29 -12.03 -9.98
CA ALA A 36 -8.23 -13.49 -9.96
C ALA A 36 -7.39 -14.03 -8.78
N PHE A 37 -6.57 -13.18 -8.16
CA PHE A 37 -5.70 -13.52 -7.03
C PHE A 37 -6.38 -13.17 -5.70
N ALA A 38 -6.14 -13.98 -4.67
CA ALA A 38 -6.85 -13.85 -3.40
C ALA A 38 -6.61 -12.49 -2.71
N ASN A 39 -7.67 -11.97 -2.10
CA ASN A 39 -7.72 -10.74 -1.30
C ASN A 39 -7.31 -9.43 -2.03
N TRP A 40 -7.01 -9.43 -3.33
CA TRP A 40 -6.65 -8.20 -4.06
C TRP A 40 -7.81 -7.21 -4.23
N MET A 41 -9.05 -7.70 -4.19
CA MET A 41 -10.26 -6.88 -4.32
C MET A 41 -10.56 -6.06 -3.05
N ASP A 42 -10.09 -6.50 -1.89
CA ASP A 42 -10.43 -5.93 -0.58
C ASP A 42 -9.51 -4.77 -0.15
N GLY A 43 -8.74 -4.22 -1.09
CA GLY A 43 -7.74 -3.19 -0.80
C GLY A 43 -8.35 -1.83 -0.48
N GLU A 44 -7.98 -1.26 0.66
CA GLU A 44 -8.43 0.07 1.06
C GLU A 44 -7.38 1.13 0.65
N LEU A 45 -7.78 2.13 -0.14
CA LEU A 45 -6.88 3.23 -0.50
C LEU A 45 -6.55 4.10 0.73
N VAL A 46 -5.29 4.08 1.15
CA VAL A 46 -4.81 4.87 2.32
C VAL A 46 -3.83 5.98 1.94
N SER A 47 -3.40 6.02 0.68
CA SER A 47 -2.50 7.07 0.17
C SER A 47 -2.58 7.17 -1.36
N GLY A 48 -2.46 8.39 -1.89
CA GLY A 48 -2.51 8.66 -3.33
C GLY A 48 -3.89 9.11 -3.84
N PRO A 49 -4.09 9.14 -5.17
CA PRO A 49 -3.06 8.95 -6.20
C PRO A 49 -2.10 10.14 -6.20
N TYR A 50 -0.80 9.84 -6.28
CA TYR A 50 0.24 10.83 -6.53
C TYR A 50 0.71 10.68 -7.97
N VAL A 51 0.41 11.69 -8.79
CA VAL A 51 0.81 11.71 -10.19
C VAL A 51 2.18 12.36 -10.30
N LYS A 52 3.17 11.54 -10.65
CA LYS A 52 4.53 11.98 -10.98
C LYS A 52 4.72 11.91 -12.50
N LYS A 53 5.87 12.40 -12.97
CA LYS A 53 6.17 12.49 -14.42
C LYS A 53 5.99 11.15 -15.16
N TYR A 54 6.44 10.04 -14.58
CA TYR A 54 6.43 8.72 -15.19
C TYR A 54 5.56 7.68 -14.47
N TRP A 55 5.17 7.97 -13.24
CA TRP A 55 4.57 7.01 -12.32
C TRP A 55 3.34 7.60 -11.66
N ILE A 56 2.36 6.76 -11.39
CA ILE A 56 1.28 7.04 -10.46
C ILE A 56 1.48 6.14 -9.25
N ILE A 57 1.48 6.73 -8.06
CA ILE A 57 1.77 6.02 -6.82
C ILE A 57 0.51 6.00 -5.96
N ILE A 58 0.10 4.80 -5.54
CA ILE A 58 -0.94 4.56 -4.55
C ILE A 58 -0.45 3.58 -3.48
N THR A 59 -1.06 3.66 -2.30
CA THR A 59 -0.85 2.67 -1.24
C THR A 59 -2.20 2.09 -0.83
N LEU A 60 -2.30 0.76 -0.88
CA LEU A 60 -3.47 0.01 -0.43
C LEU A 60 -3.18 -0.62 0.94
N LYS A 61 -4.15 -0.59 1.84
CA LYS A 61 -4.11 -1.21 3.16
C LYS A 61 -4.95 -2.48 3.14
N TYR A 62 -4.44 -3.50 3.83
CA TYR A 62 -5.15 -4.75 4.09
C TYR A 62 -5.01 -5.15 5.56
N PRO A 63 -6.05 -5.72 6.18
CA PRO A 63 -5.90 -6.39 7.47
C PRO A 63 -4.82 -7.48 7.41
N HIS A 64 -4.08 -7.70 8.51
CA HIS A 64 -3.00 -8.69 8.50
C HIS A 64 -3.41 -10.10 8.05
N GLN A 65 -4.65 -10.51 8.38
CA GLN A 65 -5.20 -11.83 8.01
C GLN A 65 -5.65 -11.93 6.55
N GLN A 66 -5.89 -10.79 5.88
CA GLN A 66 -6.37 -10.70 4.50
C GLN A 66 -5.27 -10.13 3.60
N MET A 67 -4.03 -10.61 3.80
CA MET A 67 -2.92 -10.22 2.95
C MET A 67 -3.21 -10.60 1.49
N PRO A 68 -3.04 -9.69 0.52
CA PRO A 68 -3.22 -10.00 -0.89
C PRO A 68 -2.14 -10.98 -1.35
N ASP A 69 -2.54 -11.90 -2.24
CA ASP A 69 -1.69 -12.95 -2.74
C ASP A 69 -0.44 -12.36 -3.46
N PRO A 70 0.80 -12.67 -3.01
CA PRO A 70 2.02 -12.19 -3.63
C PRO A 70 2.15 -12.49 -5.12
N ASP A 71 1.53 -13.57 -5.62
CA ASP A 71 1.59 -13.93 -7.05
C ASP A 71 0.86 -12.90 -7.92
N GLY A 72 -0.18 -12.25 -7.39
CA GLY A 72 -0.82 -11.11 -8.05
C GLY A 72 0.15 -9.92 -8.17
N GLY A 73 0.97 -9.70 -7.13
CA GLY A 73 2.02 -8.68 -7.16
C GLY A 73 3.08 -8.97 -8.23
N LEU A 74 3.49 -10.23 -8.36
CA LEU A 74 4.38 -10.68 -9.45
C LEU A 74 3.75 -10.47 -10.83
N ARG A 75 2.44 -10.64 -10.96
CA ARG A 75 1.73 -10.36 -12.21
C ARG A 75 1.82 -8.88 -12.58
N LEU A 76 1.55 -7.97 -11.64
CA LEU A 76 1.71 -6.53 -11.84
C LEU A 76 3.14 -6.17 -12.28
N MET A 77 4.15 -6.81 -11.67
CA MET A 77 5.55 -6.65 -12.07
C MET A 77 5.84 -7.08 -13.51
N LYS A 78 5.21 -8.14 -14.00
CA LYS A 78 5.34 -8.57 -15.41
C LYS A 78 4.81 -7.53 -16.39
N TYR A 79 3.80 -6.75 -16.01
CA TYR A 79 3.26 -5.65 -16.82
C TYR A 79 4.01 -4.32 -16.60
N GLY A 80 5.02 -4.29 -15.73
CA GLY A 80 5.91 -3.14 -15.52
C GLY A 80 5.54 -2.25 -14.33
N SER A 81 4.57 -2.65 -13.51
CA SER A 81 4.28 -1.99 -12.23
C SER A 81 5.22 -2.45 -11.14
N MET A 82 5.57 -1.57 -10.20
CA MET A 82 6.38 -1.96 -9.03
C MET A 82 5.45 -2.16 -7.85
N VAL A 83 5.66 -3.26 -7.12
CA VAL A 83 4.84 -3.64 -5.96
C VAL A 83 5.78 -3.85 -4.77
N LYS A 84 5.46 -3.24 -3.62
CA LYS A 84 6.16 -3.48 -2.35
C LYS A 84 5.14 -3.83 -1.27
N PHE A 85 5.38 -4.92 -0.57
CA PHE A 85 4.64 -5.32 0.61
C PHE A 85 5.36 -4.81 1.86
N GLU A 86 4.63 -4.19 2.77
CA GLU A 86 5.17 -3.64 4.00
C GLU A 86 4.26 -3.99 5.19
N LYS A 87 4.86 -4.51 6.26
CA LYS A 87 4.14 -4.74 7.53
C LYS A 87 4.12 -3.44 8.32
N ALA A 88 2.93 -3.04 8.77
CA ALA A 88 2.74 -1.85 9.58
C ALA A 88 1.73 -2.11 10.70
N PHE A 89 1.47 -1.09 11.52
CA PHE A 89 0.45 -1.11 12.55
C PHE A 89 -0.49 0.08 12.39
N GLU A 90 -1.79 -0.15 12.54
CA GLU A 90 -2.81 0.89 12.64
C GLU A 90 -3.25 1.03 14.10
N GLU A 91 -3.37 2.27 14.57
CA GLU A 91 -3.89 2.57 15.91
C GLU A 91 -5.40 2.78 15.83
N VAL A 92 -6.15 1.85 16.41
CA VAL A 92 -7.62 1.86 16.40
C VAL A 92 -8.12 2.07 17.84
N PRO A 93 -9.13 2.94 18.06
CA PRO A 93 -9.77 3.05 19.36
C PRO A 93 -10.41 1.72 19.78
N VAL A 94 -10.18 1.30 21.01
CA VAL A 94 -10.83 0.12 21.60
C VAL A 94 -12.33 0.41 21.77
N GLU A 95 -13.18 -0.57 21.45
CA GLU A 95 -14.60 -0.49 21.78
C GLU A 95 -14.76 -0.51 23.29
N VAL A 96 -15.55 0.44 23.83
CA VAL A 96 -15.67 0.61 25.29
C VAL A 96 -16.75 -0.32 25.80
N ASP A 97 -16.34 -1.42 26.41
CA ASP A 97 -17.23 -2.33 27.14
C ASP A 97 -17.21 -1.99 28.64
N ASP A 98 -16.02 -1.75 29.21
CA ASP A 98 -15.85 -1.27 30.58
C ASP A 98 -15.18 0.12 30.61
N PRO A 99 -15.92 1.18 30.98
CA PRO A 99 -15.39 2.54 31.02
C PRO A 99 -14.18 2.74 31.96
N SER A 100 -13.97 1.87 32.95
CA SER A 100 -12.85 1.97 33.88
C SER A 100 -11.54 1.39 33.32
N GLU A 101 -11.64 0.40 32.42
CA GLU A 101 -10.48 -0.23 31.80
C GLU A 101 -10.20 0.30 30.39
N ASP A 102 -11.23 0.67 29.63
CA ASP A 102 -11.11 0.99 28.21
C ASP A 102 -10.91 2.49 27.94
N LEU A 103 -11.23 3.34 28.91
CA LEU A 103 -10.97 4.77 28.82
C LEU A 103 -9.60 5.12 29.40
N ASP A 104 -8.90 6.04 28.74
CA ASP A 104 -7.73 6.67 29.30
C ASP A 104 -8.17 7.57 30.49
N PRO A 105 -7.66 7.33 31.71
CA PRO A 105 -8.12 8.01 32.91
C PRO A 105 -7.81 9.52 32.93
N ASN A 106 -6.89 9.99 32.09
CA ASN A 106 -6.52 11.40 32.00
C ASN A 106 -7.31 12.15 30.92
N THR A 107 -7.64 11.47 29.81
CA THR A 107 -8.29 12.12 28.65
C THR A 107 -9.76 11.75 28.48
N GLY A 108 -10.24 10.70 29.15
CA GLY A 108 -11.61 10.19 29.02
C GLY A 108 -11.91 9.63 27.63
N ARG A 109 -10.90 9.40 26.79
CA ARG A 109 -11.03 8.84 25.44
C ARG A 109 -10.73 7.34 25.46
N PRO A 110 -11.31 6.56 24.54
CA PRO A 110 -10.94 5.15 24.42
C PRO A 110 -9.44 5.00 24.17
N LYS A 111 -8.84 4.01 24.84
CA LYS A 111 -7.44 3.64 24.61
C LYS A 111 -7.25 3.21 23.16
N LEU A 112 -6.06 3.45 22.62
CA LEU A 112 -5.69 3.03 21.27
C LEU A 112 -5.01 1.66 21.34
N LYS A 113 -5.48 0.74 20.50
CA LYS A 113 -4.87 -0.57 20.29
C LYS A 113 -4.14 -0.57 18.96
N LYS A 114 -2.97 -1.19 18.92
CA LYS A 114 -2.20 -1.42 17.68
C LYS A 114 -2.67 -2.69 17.03
N GLU A 115 -3.15 -2.60 15.80
CA GLU A 115 -3.55 -3.73 14.98
C GLU A 115 -2.57 -3.90 13.82
N PRO A 116 -2.05 -5.12 13.59
CA PRO A 116 -1.14 -5.36 12.47
C PRO A 116 -1.89 -5.25 11.14
N ILE A 117 -1.25 -4.62 10.17
CA ILE A 117 -1.78 -4.42 8.82
C ILE A 117 -0.69 -4.63 7.77
N TRP A 118 -1.12 -4.81 6.52
CA TRP A 118 -0.26 -4.78 5.35
C TRP A 118 -0.49 -3.50 4.56
N LEU A 119 0.60 -2.87 4.14
CA LEU A 119 0.61 -1.77 3.19
C LEU A 119 1.23 -2.27 1.89
N ILE A 120 0.48 -2.15 0.81
CA ILE A 120 0.91 -2.48 -0.54
C ILE A 120 1.13 -1.19 -1.29
N HIS A 121 2.40 -0.87 -1.54
CA HIS A 121 2.78 0.28 -2.34
C HIS A 121 2.84 -0.13 -3.80
N LEU A 122 2.07 0.56 -4.64
CA LEU A 122 2.01 0.35 -6.07
C LEU A 122 2.56 1.58 -6.79
N LYS A 123 3.53 1.36 -7.68
CA LYS A 123 3.96 2.35 -8.68
C LYS A 123 3.55 1.86 -10.06
N ILE A 124 2.57 2.54 -10.63
CA ILE A 124 1.95 2.19 -11.92
C ILE A 124 2.56 3.08 -13.00
N PRO A 125 3.09 2.52 -14.11
CA PRO A 125 3.55 3.31 -15.23
C PRO A 125 2.42 4.17 -15.79
N ARG A 126 2.67 5.47 -15.95
CA ARG A 126 1.64 6.41 -16.40
C ARG A 126 1.05 6.06 -17.77
N LYS A 127 1.77 5.30 -18.61
CA LYS A 127 1.28 4.81 -19.91
C LYS A 127 0.00 3.96 -19.82
N PHE A 128 -0.33 3.41 -18.66
CA PHE A 128 -1.56 2.64 -18.44
C PHE A 128 -2.75 3.50 -18.01
N VAL A 129 -2.55 4.83 -17.88
CA VAL A 129 -3.56 5.81 -17.50
C VAL A 129 -3.56 6.91 -18.56
N GLU A 130 -4.54 6.86 -19.46
CA GLU A 130 -4.64 7.70 -20.67
C GLU A 130 -5.14 9.13 -20.41
N ALA A 131 -5.91 9.40 -19.35
CA ALA A 131 -6.71 10.64 -19.24
C ALA A 131 -5.96 11.92 -18.80
N LEU A 132 -4.66 12.03 -19.02
CA LEU A 132 -3.94 13.24 -18.63
C LEU A 132 -3.57 14.09 -19.85
N ASN A 133 -4.44 15.04 -20.19
CA ASN A 133 -4.03 16.27 -20.85
C ASN A 133 -3.05 16.98 -19.89
N ILE A 134 -1.77 16.98 -20.29
CA ILE A 134 -0.62 17.28 -19.43
C ILE A 134 -0.64 18.72 -18.90
N GLU A 135 -1.33 19.63 -19.59
CA GLU A 135 -1.28 21.08 -19.36
C GLU A 135 -1.88 21.58 -18.04
N GLY A 136 -2.49 20.72 -17.20
CA GLY A 136 -3.11 21.15 -15.94
C GLY A 136 -2.76 20.33 -14.69
N LEU A 137 -1.94 19.29 -14.82
CA LEU A 137 -1.66 18.34 -13.74
C LEU A 137 -0.19 18.30 -13.33
N ASP A 138 0.56 19.34 -13.71
CA ASP A 138 1.92 19.53 -13.23
C ASP A 138 1.90 19.72 -11.70
N LEU A 139 2.49 18.76 -11.01
CA LEU A 139 3.07 18.89 -9.66
C LEU A 139 2.06 18.93 -8.51
N PHE A 140 1.30 17.85 -8.31
CA PHE A 140 0.86 17.50 -6.95
C PHE A 140 2.03 16.85 -6.21
N ASP A 141 3.05 17.65 -5.89
CA ASP A 141 4.21 17.24 -5.11
C ASP A 141 3.85 17.24 -3.62
N GLY A 142 3.04 16.25 -3.22
CA GLY A 142 2.92 15.85 -1.84
C GLY A 142 4.02 14.84 -1.54
N GLU A 143 4.95 15.23 -0.66
CA GLU A 143 6.10 14.49 -0.11
C GLU A 143 6.08 12.99 -0.37
N THR A 144 6.95 12.53 -1.27
CA THR A 144 7.21 11.10 -1.51
C THR A 144 8.69 10.89 -1.81
N GLU A 145 9.57 11.47 -0.99
CA GLU A 145 11.02 11.26 -1.10
C GLU A 145 11.44 9.85 -0.59
N GLU A 146 10.61 9.18 0.22
CA GLU A 146 10.95 7.86 0.80
C GLU A 146 10.73 6.66 -0.13
N LEU A 147 9.90 6.79 -1.18
CA LEU A 147 9.59 5.64 -2.05
C LEU A 147 10.65 5.43 -3.15
N GLU A 148 11.52 6.39 -3.43
CA GLU A 148 12.55 6.27 -4.48
C GLU A 148 13.74 5.39 -4.08
N GLN A 149 13.97 5.17 -2.77
CA GLN A 149 15.17 4.46 -2.28
C GLN A 149 15.05 2.94 -2.24
N ILE A 150 13.88 2.35 -2.58
CA ILE A 150 13.65 0.91 -2.43
C ILE A 150 13.61 0.26 -3.81
N THR A 151 14.72 0.34 -4.54
CA THR A 151 14.94 -0.40 -5.79
C THR A 151 16.22 -1.23 -5.69
N ALA A 152 16.17 -2.26 -4.84
CA ALA A 152 17.06 -3.41 -4.95
C ALA A 152 16.35 -4.61 -4.31
N PRO A 153 16.13 -5.73 -5.02
CA PRO A 153 15.77 -6.97 -4.38
C PRO A 153 16.99 -7.44 -3.57
N THR A 154 17.00 -7.21 -2.26
CA THR A 154 17.92 -7.93 -1.40
C THR A 154 17.40 -9.36 -1.33
N THR A 155 17.97 -10.24 -2.16
CA THR A 155 17.88 -11.67 -1.97
C THR A 155 18.62 -12.00 -0.68
N GLU A 156 17.98 -11.82 0.47
CA GLU A 156 18.41 -12.47 1.70
C GLU A 156 18.14 -13.97 1.52
N THR A 157 19.14 -14.65 0.97
CA THR A 157 19.29 -16.08 1.13
C THR A 157 19.40 -16.31 2.63
N LEU A 158 18.35 -16.88 3.22
CA LEU A 158 18.43 -17.49 4.53
C LEU A 158 19.47 -18.62 4.39
N ALA A 159 20.68 -18.35 4.88
CA ALA A 159 21.73 -19.34 4.95
C ALA A 159 21.29 -20.42 5.93
N ASP A 160 21.16 -21.62 5.39
CA ASP A 160 20.87 -22.87 6.07
C ASP A 160 22.05 -23.22 7.00
N GLU A 161 21.95 -22.86 8.29
CA GLU A 161 22.86 -23.37 9.31
C GLU A 161 22.48 -24.82 9.61
N ASN A 162 23.03 -25.79 8.88
CA ASN A 162 23.29 -27.17 9.34
C ASN A 162 23.99 -28.05 8.28
N ASN A 163 25.17 -27.67 7.81
CA ASN A 163 26.07 -28.66 7.22
C ASN A 163 27.55 -28.27 7.40
N ALA A 164 28.19 -28.85 8.41
CA ALA A 164 29.65 -28.84 8.53
C ALA A 164 30.21 -30.04 7.74
N PRO A 165 31.00 -29.85 6.66
CA PRO A 165 31.72 -30.94 6.03
C PRO A 165 32.99 -31.28 6.82
N ALA A 166 33.32 -32.57 6.78
CA ALA A 166 34.49 -33.19 7.38
C ALA A 166 35.81 -32.57 6.89
N GLU A 167 36.77 -32.46 7.80
CA GLU A 167 38.17 -32.20 7.48
C GLU A 167 38.99 -33.42 7.91
N ILE A 168 39.62 -34.07 6.92
CA ILE A 168 40.71 -35.03 7.09
C ILE A 168 41.94 -34.28 6.58
N GLU A 169 42.98 -34.13 7.39
CA GLU A 169 44.36 -34.09 6.88
C GLU A 169 45.37 -34.61 7.91
N VAL A 170 46.05 -35.67 7.46
CA VAL A 170 47.42 -36.21 7.71
C VAL A 170 47.91 -36.45 9.14
#